data_AF-A0AAD6I0Y6-F1
#
_entry.id   AF-A0AAD6I0Y6-F1
#
_cell.length_a   1.000
_cell.length_b   1.000
_cell.length_c   1.000
_cell.angle_alpha   90.00
_cell.angle_beta   90.00
_cell.angle_gamma   90.00
#
_symmetry.space_group_name_H-M   'P 1'
#
loop_
_entity.id
_entity.type
_entity.pdbx_description
1 polymer ?
#
loop_
_entity_poly.entity_id
_entity_poly.type
_entity_poly.pdbx_seq_one_letter_code
_entity_poly.pdbx_strand_id
1 'polypeptide(L)'
;MQEPKITGEYLEGIQRAMQKYDAELREINQFIWTNPELSYEEYKSHNRICAMSKSREAEGYKVRRSAYRLKTSFLIGYTDSSGGRVAAFKAEYDALL
;
A
#
# COMPACT_ATOMS: atom_id res chain seq x y z
N MET A 1 11.93 29.43 -5.15
CA MET A 1 11.11 28.21 -5.05
C MET A 1 10.05 28.47 -4.00
N GLN A 2 8.78 28.46 -4.36
CA GLN A 2 7.69 28.74 -3.42
C GLN A 2 7.32 27.42 -2.73
N GLU A 3 7.34 27.39 -1.40
CA GLU A 3 6.91 26.22 -0.65
C GLU A 3 5.46 25.87 -1.01
N PRO A 4 5.15 24.58 -1.22
CA PRO A 4 3.79 24.16 -1.47
C PRO A 4 2.95 24.47 -0.22
N LYS A 5 2.04 25.44 -0.34
CA LYS A 5 1.04 25.69 0.70
C LYS A 5 0.08 24.50 0.71
N ILE A 6 0.18 23.66 1.74
CA ILE A 6 -0.84 22.63 2.01
C ILE A 6 -2.13 23.38 2.36
N THR A 7 -3.09 23.39 1.43
CA THR A 7 -4.42 23.97 1.67
C THR A 7 -5.25 23.04 2.58
N GLY A 8 -6.15 23.62 3.38
CA GLY A 8 -7.01 22.86 4.30
C GLY A 8 -7.82 21.75 3.63
N GLU A 9 -8.21 21.96 2.37
CA GLU A 9 -8.91 20.96 1.54
C GLU A 9 -8.15 19.64 1.40
N TYR A 10 -6.82 19.67 1.23
CA TYR A 10 -6.02 18.45 1.12
C TYR A 10 -5.97 17.69 2.44
N LEU A 11 -5.82 18.39 3.57
CA LEU A 11 -5.80 17.77 4.89
C LEU A 11 -7.12 17.08 5.20
N GLU A 12 -8.24 17.74 4.89
CA GLU A 12 -9.56 17.13 5.04
C GLU A 12 -9.74 15.91 4.14
N GLY A 13 -9.25 15.97 2.89
CA GLY A 13 -9.28 14.84 1.96
C GLY A 13 -8.51 13.62 2.50
N ILE A 14 -7.30 13.86 3.03
CA ILE A 14 -6.48 12.82 3.67
C ILE A 14 -7.20 12.24 4.88
N GLN A 15 -7.74 13.09 5.76
CA GLN A 15 -8.44 12.64 6.96
C GLN A 15 -9.67 11.79 6.63
N ARG A 16 -10.47 12.18 5.62
CA ARG A 16 -11.60 11.38 5.13
C ARG A 16 -11.14 10.02 4.60
N ALA A 17 -10.05 9.98 3.84
CA ALA A 17 -9.50 8.72 3.35
C ALA A 17 -9.02 7.82 4.49
N MET A 18 -8.30 8.37 5.47
CA MET A 18 -7.85 7.64 6.66
C MET A 18 -9.03 7.05 7.43
N GLN A 19 -10.07 7.83 7.69
CA GLN A 19 -11.28 7.36 8.38
C GLN A 19 -12.02 6.29 7.60
N LYS A 20 -12.15 6.44 6.28
CA LYS A 20 -12.81 5.47 5.40
C LYS A 20 -12.13 4.10 5.43
N TYR A 21 -10.80 4.06 5.53
CA TYR A 21 -10.01 2.83 5.45
C TYR A 21 -9.43 2.36 6.79
N ASP A 22 -9.73 3.05 7.90
CA ASP A 22 -9.15 2.77 9.23
C ASP A 22 -9.34 1.31 9.66
N ALA A 23 -10.54 0.75 9.50
CA ALA A 23 -10.81 -0.63 9.90
C ALA A 23 -9.97 -1.65 9.08
N GLU A 24 -9.91 -1.48 7.76
CA GLU A 24 -9.14 -2.36 6.86
C GLU A 24 -7.63 -2.23 7.11
N LEU A 25 -7.13 -1.01 7.34
CA LEU A 25 -5.73 -0.74 7.68
C LEU A 25 -5.35 -1.34 9.04
N ARG A 26 -6.25 -1.32 10.02
CA ARG A 26 -6.03 -1.99 11.32
C ARG A 26 -6.03 -3.50 11.17
N GLU A 27 -6.95 -4.04 10.38
CA GLU A 27 -7.06 -5.49 10.14
C GLU A 27 -5.79 -6.02 9.48
N ILE A 28 -5.27 -5.36 8.44
CA ILE A 28 -4.03 -5.80 7.81
C ILE A 28 -2.82 -5.67 8.73
N ASN A 29 -2.75 -4.59 9.52
CA ASN A 29 -1.69 -4.41 10.51
C ASN A 29 -1.70 -5.52 11.57
N GLN A 30 -2.89 -5.84 12.12
CA GLN A 30 -3.04 -6.96 13.06
C GLN A 30 -2.73 -8.30 12.41
N PHE A 31 -3.11 -8.51 11.15
CA PHE A 31 -2.82 -9.75 10.43
C PHE A 31 -1.32 -9.98 10.30
N ILE A 32 -0.56 -8.95 9.87
CA ILE A 32 0.89 -9.01 9.75
C ILE A 32 1.51 -9.30 11.13
N TRP A 33 1.14 -8.53 12.15
CA TRP A 33 1.66 -8.69 13.51
C TRP A 33 1.42 -10.07 14.14
N THR A 34 0.23 -10.65 13.90
CA THR A 34 -0.14 -11.95 14.47
C THR A 34 0.35 -13.14 13.63
N ASN A 35 0.93 -12.89 12.47
CA ASN A 35 1.52 -13.90 11.60
C ASN A 35 2.98 -13.54 11.29
N PRO A 36 3.88 -13.57 12.30
CA PRO A 36 5.28 -13.30 12.05
C PRO A 36 5.84 -14.35 11.08
N GLU A 37 6.61 -13.89 10.10
CA GLU A 37 7.26 -14.71 9.08
C GLU A 37 8.76 -14.37 9.04
N LEU A 38 9.58 -15.32 8.59
CA LEU A 38 11.02 -15.11 8.45
C LEU A 38 11.33 -14.27 7.22
N SER A 39 12.50 -13.62 7.24
CA SER A 39 13.02 -12.88 6.08
C SER A 39 12.96 -13.71 4.80
N TYR A 40 12.41 -13.12 3.75
CA TYR A 40 12.15 -13.71 2.41
C TYR A 40 11.06 -14.77 2.33
N GLU A 41 10.41 -15.10 3.44
CA GLU A 41 9.37 -16.12 3.55
C GLU A 41 8.02 -15.52 4.01
N GLU A 42 7.85 -14.20 3.86
CA GLU A 42 6.66 -13.44 4.24
C GLU A 42 5.45 -13.63 3.28
N TYR A 43 5.10 -14.88 2.99
CA TYR A 43 4.07 -15.21 2.01
C TYR A 43 2.66 -14.81 2.47
N LYS A 44 2.33 -14.95 3.76
CA LYS A 44 1.02 -14.56 4.29
C LYS A 44 0.85 -13.04 4.19
N SER A 45 1.84 -12.29 4.67
CA SER A 45 1.84 -10.83 4.63
C SER A 45 1.79 -10.31 3.19
N HIS A 46 2.65 -10.84 2.31
CA HIS A 46 2.59 -10.56 0.86
C HIS A 46 1.20 -10.82 0.28
N ASN A 47 0.62 -11.99 0.56
CA ASN A 47 -0.64 -12.39 -0.03
C ASN A 47 -1.80 -11.52 0.46
N ARG A 48 -1.81 -11.14 1.74
CA ARG A 48 -2.84 -10.29 2.34
C ARG A 48 -2.80 -8.88 1.75
N ILE A 49 -1.63 -8.26 1.68
CA ILE A 49 -1.46 -6.92 1.09
C ILE A 49 -1.88 -6.93 -0.38
N CYS A 50 -1.37 -7.90 -1.15
CA CYS A 50 -1.71 -7.98 -2.56
C CYS A 50 -3.19 -8.27 -2.81
N ALA A 51 -3.87 -9.02 -1.95
CA ALA A 51 -5.30 -9.27 -2.06
C ALA A 51 -6.12 -8.00 -1.77
N MET A 52 -5.77 -7.28 -0.71
CA MET A 52 -6.38 -5.99 -0.36
C MET A 52 -6.24 -4.96 -1.49
N SER A 53 -5.06 -4.84 -2.10
CA SER A 53 -4.88 -3.91 -3.22
C SER A 53 -5.57 -4.37 -4.51
N LYS A 54 -5.66 -5.70 -4.73
CA LYS A 54 -6.35 -6.29 -5.89
C LYS A 54 -7.87 -6.09 -5.82
N SER A 55 -8.48 -6.03 -4.63
CA SER A 55 -9.92 -5.74 -4.53
C SER A 55 -10.28 -4.34 -5.06
N ARG A 56 -9.30 -3.45 -5.22
CA ARG A 56 -9.43 -2.07 -5.69
C ARG A 56 -9.06 -1.87 -7.15
N GLU A 57 -8.98 -2.93 -7.95
CA GLU A 57 -8.66 -2.79 -9.39
C GLU A 57 -9.66 -1.91 -10.15
N ALA A 58 -10.94 -1.97 -9.78
CA ALA A 58 -11.96 -1.09 -10.34
C ALA A 58 -11.73 0.41 -10.02
N GLU A 59 -10.98 0.71 -8.96
CA GLU A 59 -10.58 2.07 -8.58
C GLU A 59 -9.29 2.51 -9.30
N GLY A 60 -8.69 1.67 -10.15
CA GLY A 60 -7.48 1.98 -10.93
C GLY A 60 -6.17 1.40 -10.37
N TYR A 61 -6.24 0.58 -9.32
CA TYR A 61 -5.06 -0.10 -8.77
C TYR A 61 -4.63 -1.26 -9.68
N LYS A 62 -3.32 -1.51 -9.76
CA LYS A 62 -2.73 -2.66 -10.46
C LYS A 62 -1.65 -3.29 -9.60
N VAL A 63 -1.79 -4.59 -9.33
CA VAL A 63 -0.85 -5.33 -8.45
C VAL A 63 0.01 -6.25 -9.29
N ARG A 64 1.34 -6.07 -9.20
CA ARG A 64 2.33 -7.03 -9.69
C ARG A 64 2.97 -7.75 -8.51
N ARG A 65 2.55 -8.99 -8.28
CA ARG A 65 3.11 -9.90 -7.28
C ARG A 65 4.48 -10.41 -7.68
N SER A 66 5.25 -10.89 -6.71
CA SER A 66 6.59 -11.48 -6.89
C SER A 66 7.48 -10.64 -7.80
N ALA A 67 7.52 -9.34 -7.53
CA ALA A 67 8.29 -8.39 -8.32
C ALA A 67 9.81 -8.61 -8.14
N TYR A 68 10.61 -8.09 -9.06
CA TYR A 68 12.07 -7.97 -8.90
C TYR A 68 12.80 -9.26 -8.44
N ARG A 69 12.30 -10.44 -8.85
CA ARG A 69 12.82 -11.78 -8.49
C ARG A 69 12.72 -12.16 -7.00
N LEU A 70 11.96 -11.40 -6.21
CA LEU A 70 11.65 -11.72 -4.81
C LEU A 70 10.21 -12.19 -4.73
N LYS A 71 10.00 -13.43 -4.28
CA LYS A 71 8.67 -14.06 -4.23
C LYS A 71 7.68 -13.26 -3.38
N THR A 72 8.18 -12.65 -2.31
CA THR A 72 7.40 -11.88 -1.34
C THR A 72 7.42 -10.37 -1.63
N SER A 73 8.09 -9.89 -2.68
CA SER A 73 7.99 -8.47 -3.06
C SER A 73 6.82 -8.21 -4.02
N PHE A 74 6.28 -6.99 -3.99
CA PHE A 74 5.20 -6.58 -4.88
C PHE A 74 5.36 -5.13 -5.34
N LEU A 75 4.69 -4.79 -6.44
CA LEU A 75 4.53 -3.42 -6.91
C LEU A 75 3.04 -3.14 -7.06
N ILE A 76 2.56 -2.09 -6.40
CA ILE A 76 1.19 -1.59 -6.54
C ILE A 76 1.27 -0.26 -7.29
N GLY A 77 0.70 -0.25 -8.50
CA GLY A 77 0.56 0.96 -9.31
C GLY A 77 -0.84 1.53 -9.16
N TYR A 78 -0.94 2.86 -9.11
CA TYR A 78 -2.17 3.61 -9.27
C TYR A 78 -1.94 4.66 -10.35
N THR A 79 -2.92 4.88 -11.21
CA THR A 79 -2.85 5.92 -12.24
C THR A 79 -4.23 6.52 -12.36
N ASP A 80 -4.34 7.82 -12.11
CA ASP A 80 -5.51 8.57 -12.53
C ASP A 80 -5.45 8.72 -14.07
N SER A 81 -6.59 8.90 -14.72
CA SER A 81 -6.66 9.00 -16.19
C SER A 81 -5.90 10.21 -16.77
N SER A 82 -5.32 11.08 -15.93
CA SER A 82 -4.74 12.38 -16.30
C SER A 82 -3.24 12.36 -16.62
N GLY A 83 -2.53 11.27 -16.34
CA GLY A 83 -1.13 11.10 -16.77
C GLY A 83 -0.17 12.15 -16.18
N GLY A 84 -0.11 12.23 -14.85
CA GLY A 84 0.71 13.20 -14.11
C GLY A 84 2.10 12.71 -13.67
N ARG A 85 2.68 13.43 -12.69
CA ARG A 85 3.96 13.06 -12.05
C ARG A 85 3.82 11.73 -11.31
N VAL A 86 4.86 10.90 -11.38
CA VAL A 86 4.90 9.62 -10.68
C VAL A 86 5.64 9.78 -9.34
N ALA A 87 4.97 9.43 -8.24
CA ALA A 87 5.58 9.25 -6.93
C ALA A 87 5.65 7.77 -6.59
N ALA A 88 6.77 7.32 -6.03
CA ALA A 88 6.97 5.93 -5.62
C ALA A 88 7.26 5.85 -4.13
N PHE A 89 6.42 5.10 -3.41
CA PHE A 89 6.68 4.74 -2.02
C PHE A 89 7.40 3.40 -1.99
N LYS A 90 8.58 3.37 -1.37
CA LYS A 90 9.32 2.14 -1.07
C LYS A 90 9.22 1.90 0.42
N ALA A 91 8.72 0.73 0.79
CA ALA A 91 8.58 0.32 2.16
C ALA A 91 8.88 -1.17 2.28
N GLU A 92 9.37 -1.56 3.43
CA GLU A 92 9.39 -2.94 3.90
C GLU A 92 8.18 -3.17 4.82
N TYR A 93 7.84 -4.42 5.03
CA TYR A 93 6.81 -4.85 5.97
C TYR A 93 7.42 -5.92 6.88
N ASP A 94 6.76 -6.17 8.01
CA ASP A 94 7.35 -6.92 9.13
C ASP A 94 7.86 -8.31 8.71
N ALA A 95 9.07 -8.62 9.18
CA ALA A 95 9.76 -9.89 9.00
C ALA A 95 10.73 -10.12 10.17
N LEU A 96 10.82 -11.35 10.63
CA LEU A 96 11.84 -11.76 11.59
C LEU A 96 13.18 -11.98 10.86
N LEU A 97 14.25 -11.39 11.41
CA LEU A 97 15.62 -11.59 10.94
C LEU A 97 16.08 -13.05 11.06
#